data_AF-A0A8T6ZZI4-F1
#
_entry.id   AF-A0A8T6ZZI4-F1
#
_cell.length_a   1.000
_cell.length_b   1.000
_cell.length_c   1.000
_cell.angle_alpha   90.00
_cell.angle_beta   90.00
_cell.angle_gamma   90.00
#
_symmetry.space_group_name_H-M   'P 1'
#
loop_
_entity.id
_entity.type
_entity.pdbx_description
1 polymer ?
#
loop_
_entity_poly.entity_id
_entity_poly.type
_entity_poly.pdbx_seq_one_letter_code
_entity_poly.pdbx_strand_id
1 'polypeptide(L)'
;MKHIITALLISPALLSVAHAESSNVEKYKQVYVEQITPILKKQFVDALATEADPEAKLSFVANGMANCQVETISAYPQKYQDASINPVAEGGDLSEVTKQVNKMIKADIESGAISEEDFKAMVESATEKYINCTKALEKQL
;
A
#
# COMPACT_ATOMS: atom_id res chain seq x y z
N MET A 1 34.60 -12.65 51.21
CA MET A 1 33.59 -13.30 50.34
C MET A 1 32.74 -12.20 49.71
N LYS A 2 32.43 -12.32 48.42
CA LYS A 2 31.33 -11.66 47.70
C LYS A 2 31.51 -10.15 47.42
N HIS A 3 31.38 -9.59 46.22
CA HIS A 3 30.99 -10.09 44.90
C HIS A 3 31.61 -9.15 43.83
N ILE A 4 32.15 -9.73 42.76
CA ILE A 4 32.41 -9.02 41.49
C ILE A 4 31.04 -8.79 40.84
N ILE A 5 30.64 -7.54 40.65
CA ILE A 5 29.51 -7.20 39.78
C ILE A 5 30.12 -6.64 38.50
N THR A 6 30.31 -7.52 37.53
CA THR A 6 30.56 -7.16 36.14
C THR A 6 29.27 -6.56 35.60
N ALA A 7 29.24 -5.24 35.43
CA ALA A 7 28.18 -4.57 34.70
C ALA A 7 28.29 -4.97 33.22
N LEU A 8 27.43 -5.89 32.80
CA LEU A 8 27.25 -6.27 31.41
C LEU A 8 26.66 -5.04 30.68
N LEU A 9 27.49 -4.33 29.92
CA LEU A 9 27.05 -3.31 28.98
C LEU A 9 26.23 -3.99 27.88
N ILE A 10 24.91 -4.04 28.07
CA ILE A 10 23.98 -4.40 27.01
C ILE A 10 23.87 -3.16 26.10
N SER A 11 24.61 -3.17 25.00
CA SER A 11 24.48 -2.16 23.94
C SER A 11 23.03 -2.12 23.42
N PRO A 12 22.34 -0.96 23.45
CA PRO A 12 20.95 -0.84 23.04
C PRO A 12 20.76 -0.72 21.51
N ALA A 13 21.54 -1.45 20.71
CA ALA A 13 21.63 -1.22 19.26
C ALA A 13 20.75 -2.14 18.39
N LEU A 14 19.73 -2.83 18.93
CA LEU A 14 18.99 -3.86 18.17
C LEU A 14 17.45 -3.80 18.23
N LEU A 15 16.84 -2.65 18.56
CA LEU A 15 15.36 -2.59 18.76
C LEU A 15 14.57 -1.68 17.79
N SER A 16 15.12 -1.28 16.63
CA SER A 16 14.45 -0.29 15.78
C SER A 16 13.76 -0.80 14.51
N VAL A 17 13.78 -2.10 14.19
CA VAL A 17 13.28 -2.57 12.88
C VAL A 17 11.75 -2.61 12.78
N ALA A 18 11.03 -2.82 13.89
CA ALA A 18 9.57 -2.99 13.87
C ALA A 18 8.76 -1.68 13.79
N HIS A 19 9.37 -0.51 14.02
CA HIS A 19 8.65 0.79 14.01
C HIS A 19 8.61 1.48 12.63
N ALA A 20 9.42 1.03 11.66
CA ALA A 20 9.50 1.67 10.34
C ALA A 20 8.38 1.21 9.39
N GLU A 21 8.01 -0.07 9.41
CA GLU A 21 7.02 -0.63 8.47
C GLU A 21 5.60 -0.09 8.68
N SER A 22 5.14 -0.02 9.94
CA SER A 22 3.82 0.58 10.25
C SER A 22 3.77 2.07 9.91
N SER A 23 4.91 2.77 9.98
CA SER A 23 5.01 4.18 9.59
C SER A 23 4.91 4.37 8.08
N ASN A 24 5.51 3.49 7.28
CA ASN A 24 5.49 3.63 5.82
C ASN A 24 4.13 3.31 5.23
N VAL A 25 3.40 2.34 5.77
CA VAL A 25 2.02 2.05 5.32
C VAL A 25 1.09 3.26 5.52
N GLU A 26 1.19 3.95 6.65
CA GLU A 26 0.35 5.13 6.89
C GLU A 26 0.75 6.32 6.00
N LYS A 27 2.06 6.54 5.78
CA LYS A 27 2.54 7.54 4.80
C LYS A 27 2.10 7.21 3.38
N TYR A 28 2.16 5.93 3.00
CA TYR A 28 1.68 5.44 1.72
C TYR A 28 0.21 5.82 1.51
N LYS A 29 -0.65 5.55 2.50
CA LYS A 29 -2.08 5.89 2.42
C LYS A 29 -2.29 7.38 2.29
N GLN A 30 -1.55 8.20 3.03
CA GLN A 30 -1.62 9.66 2.94
C GLN A 30 -1.31 10.14 1.51
N VAL A 31 -0.17 9.74 0.97
CA VAL A 31 0.24 10.11 -0.40
C VAL A 31 -0.75 9.56 -1.44
N TYR A 32 -1.27 8.35 -1.23
CA TYR A 32 -2.29 7.77 -2.10
C TYR A 32 -3.55 8.62 -2.14
N VAL A 33 -4.08 8.99 -0.97
CA VAL A 33 -5.28 9.84 -0.86
C VAL A 33 -5.05 11.19 -1.53
N GLU A 34 -3.89 11.82 -1.31
CA GLU A 34 -3.53 13.09 -1.94
C GLU A 34 -3.53 13.02 -3.47
N GLN A 35 -3.00 11.95 -4.06
CA GLN A 35 -2.92 11.78 -5.50
C GLN A 35 -4.25 11.34 -6.14
N ILE A 36 -5.04 10.51 -5.45
CA ILE A 36 -6.29 9.95 -6.01
C ILE A 36 -7.49 10.88 -5.83
N THR A 37 -7.59 11.64 -4.74
CA THR A 37 -8.71 12.56 -4.49
C THR A 37 -9.02 13.51 -5.66
N PRO A 38 -8.04 14.22 -6.28
CA PRO A 38 -8.34 15.09 -7.42
C PRO A 38 -8.84 14.32 -8.66
N ILE A 39 -8.41 13.07 -8.84
CA ILE A 39 -8.87 12.20 -9.93
C ILE A 39 -10.33 11.81 -9.69
N LEU A 40 -10.67 11.37 -8.47
CA LEU A 40 -12.04 11.05 -8.09
C LEU A 40 -12.96 12.27 -8.26
N LYS A 41 -12.53 13.44 -7.78
CA LYS A 41 -13.29 14.69 -7.94
C LYS A 41 -13.60 15.01 -9.39
N LYS A 42 -12.63 14.81 -10.29
CA LYS A 42 -12.81 15.01 -11.73
C LYS A 42 -13.74 13.96 -12.35
N GLN A 43 -13.60 12.70 -11.94
CA GLN A 43 -14.37 11.59 -12.49
C GLN A 43 -15.84 11.61 -12.06
N PHE A 44 -16.12 12.05 -10.83
CA PHE A 44 -17.47 12.04 -10.24
C PHE A 44 -18.08 13.44 -10.10
N VAL A 45 -17.61 14.41 -10.90
CA VAL A 45 -18.03 15.82 -10.78
C VAL A 45 -19.55 16.00 -10.80
N ASP A 46 -20.25 15.29 -11.68
CA ASP A 46 -21.71 15.39 -11.82
C ASP A 46 -22.44 14.75 -10.63
N ALA A 47 -21.96 13.60 -10.16
CA ALA A 47 -22.53 12.90 -9.00
C ALA A 47 -22.35 13.72 -7.72
N LEU A 48 -21.20 14.38 -7.56
CA LEU A 48 -20.88 15.20 -6.39
C LEU A 48 -21.65 16.52 -6.37
N ALA A 49 -22.12 17.03 -7.51
CA ALA A 49 -22.87 18.28 -7.58
C ALA A 49 -24.21 18.23 -6.80
N THR A 50 -24.76 17.04 -6.61
CA THR A 50 -26.01 16.81 -5.86
C THR A 50 -25.79 16.37 -4.41
N GLU A 51 -24.54 16.21 -3.97
CA GLU A 51 -24.22 15.76 -2.63
C GLU A 51 -24.28 16.91 -1.62
N ALA A 52 -24.78 16.61 -0.42
CA ALA A 52 -24.83 17.59 0.67
C ALA A 52 -23.42 17.94 1.20
N ASP A 53 -22.51 16.96 1.18
CA ASP A 53 -21.11 17.12 1.57
C ASP A 53 -20.19 16.33 0.63
N PRO A 54 -19.87 16.88 -0.56
CA PRO A 54 -19.06 16.18 -1.56
C PRO A 54 -17.62 15.95 -1.08
N GLU A 55 -17.08 16.80 -0.21
CA GLU A 55 -15.71 16.65 0.31
C GLU A 55 -15.63 15.53 1.35
N ALA A 56 -16.61 15.39 2.24
CA ALA A 56 -16.69 14.25 3.15
C ALA A 56 -16.86 12.92 2.39
N LYS A 57 -17.72 12.89 1.36
CA LYS A 57 -17.93 11.71 0.51
C LYS A 57 -16.63 11.32 -0.22
N LEU A 58 -15.94 12.28 -0.84
CA LEU A 58 -14.65 12.07 -1.49
C LEU A 58 -13.59 11.56 -0.50
N SER A 59 -13.49 12.17 0.68
CA SER A 59 -12.54 11.76 1.71
C SER A 59 -12.81 10.32 2.17
N PHE A 60 -14.07 9.95 2.40
CA PHE A 60 -14.46 8.58 2.76
C PHE A 60 -14.02 7.59 1.69
N VAL A 61 -14.34 7.86 0.41
CA VAL A 61 -14.00 6.97 -0.70
C VAL A 61 -12.48 6.88 -0.89
N ALA A 62 -11.76 8.00 -0.91
CA ALA A 62 -10.32 8.01 -1.12
C ALA A 62 -9.57 7.25 -0.01
N ASN A 63 -9.94 7.45 1.26
CA ASN A 63 -9.38 6.69 2.38
C ASN A 63 -9.72 5.21 2.30
N GLY A 64 -10.95 4.88 1.91
CA GLY A 64 -11.36 3.50 1.65
C GLY A 64 -10.50 2.84 0.58
N MET A 65 -10.31 3.51 -0.57
CA MET A 65 -9.46 3.02 -1.67
C MET A 65 -8.00 2.85 -1.24
N ALA A 66 -7.45 3.78 -0.43
CA ALA A 66 -6.10 3.65 0.09
C ALA A 66 -5.92 2.39 0.96
N ASN A 67 -6.91 2.09 1.83
CA ASN A 67 -6.90 0.86 2.62
C ASN A 67 -7.02 -0.39 1.74
N CYS A 68 -7.95 -0.38 0.78
CA CYS A 68 -8.10 -1.50 -0.16
C CYS A 68 -6.83 -1.74 -0.97
N GLN A 69 -6.14 -0.67 -1.38
CA GLN A 69 -4.89 -0.79 -2.12
C GLN A 69 -3.80 -1.47 -1.29
N VAL A 70 -3.67 -1.14 0.00
CA VAL A 70 -2.73 -1.81 0.92
C VAL A 70 -3.09 -3.30 1.07
N GLU A 71 -4.36 -3.63 1.22
CA GLU A 71 -4.81 -5.03 1.27
C GLU A 71 -4.50 -5.77 -0.03
N THR A 72 -4.73 -5.17 -1.19
CA THR A 72 -4.38 -5.75 -2.49
C THR A 72 -2.88 -5.99 -2.63
N ILE A 73 -2.05 -5.02 -2.21
CA ILE A 73 -0.59 -5.14 -2.24
C ILE A 73 -0.12 -6.29 -1.35
N SER A 74 -0.79 -6.54 -0.21
CA SER A 74 -0.43 -7.65 0.70
C SER A 74 -0.52 -9.05 0.08
N ALA A 75 -1.18 -9.21 -1.08
CA ALA A 75 -1.23 -10.47 -1.83
C ALA A 75 0.10 -10.83 -2.50
N TYR A 76 0.96 -9.84 -2.74
CA TYR A 76 2.21 -10.05 -3.45
C TYR A 76 3.35 -10.42 -2.49
N PRO A 77 4.39 -11.12 -2.93
CA PRO A 77 5.62 -11.31 -2.16
C PRO A 77 6.22 -10.00 -1.63
N GLN A 78 6.84 -10.06 -0.45
CA GLN A 78 7.36 -8.89 0.27
C GLN A 78 8.18 -7.93 -0.61
N LYS A 79 9.02 -8.46 -1.50
CA LYS A 79 9.83 -7.64 -2.42
C LYS A 79 8.99 -6.67 -3.27
N TYR A 80 7.81 -7.10 -3.72
CA TYR A 80 6.90 -6.25 -4.51
C TYR A 80 6.09 -5.33 -3.62
N GLN A 81 5.78 -5.74 -2.39
CA GLN A 81 5.14 -4.89 -1.40
C GLN A 81 6.03 -3.70 -1.07
N ASP A 82 7.29 -3.95 -0.73
CA ASP A 82 8.28 -2.92 -0.39
C ASP A 82 8.48 -1.96 -1.57
N ALA A 83 8.60 -2.50 -2.78
CA ALA A 83 8.74 -1.71 -4.01
C ALA A 83 7.48 -0.89 -4.35
N SER A 84 6.31 -1.27 -3.84
CA SER A 84 5.06 -0.52 -4.02
C SER A 84 4.85 0.53 -2.93
N ILE A 85 5.13 0.17 -1.67
CA ILE A 85 4.81 0.98 -0.49
C ILE A 85 5.88 2.05 -0.23
N ASN A 86 7.16 1.66 -0.19
CA ASN A 86 8.22 2.55 0.28
C ASN A 86 8.42 3.77 -0.63
N PRO A 87 8.52 3.63 -1.98
CA PRO A 87 8.74 4.79 -2.83
C PRO A 87 7.58 5.79 -2.78
N VAL A 88 6.34 5.31 -2.65
CA VAL A 88 5.15 6.17 -2.52
C VAL A 88 5.11 6.82 -1.13
N ALA A 89 5.45 6.09 -0.07
CA ALA A 89 5.58 6.65 1.29
C ALA A 89 6.64 7.76 1.38
N GLU A 90 7.61 7.76 0.47
CA GLU A 90 8.64 8.79 0.29
C GLU A 90 8.19 9.95 -0.63
N GLY A 91 6.94 9.94 -1.10
CA GLY A 91 6.36 10.98 -1.96
C GLY A 91 6.41 10.67 -3.46
N GLY A 92 6.72 9.43 -3.83
CA GLY A 92 6.71 8.99 -5.22
C GLY A 92 5.33 9.02 -5.88
N ASP A 93 5.31 9.21 -7.20
CA ASP A 93 4.09 9.16 -8.01
C ASP A 93 3.56 7.72 -8.10
N LEU A 94 2.28 7.52 -7.81
CA LEU A 94 1.64 6.21 -7.82
C LEU A 94 1.74 5.52 -9.19
N SER A 95 1.55 6.26 -10.28
CA SER A 95 1.57 5.69 -11.63
C SER A 95 2.97 5.21 -12.01
N GLU A 96 3.99 5.99 -11.69
CA GLU A 96 5.38 5.64 -11.97
C GLU A 96 5.83 4.45 -11.12
N VAL A 97 5.53 4.43 -9.82
CA VAL A 97 5.85 3.29 -8.95
C VAL A 97 5.15 2.03 -9.44
N THR A 98 3.87 2.11 -9.82
CA THR A 98 3.12 0.97 -10.40
C THR A 98 3.80 0.44 -11.67
N LYS A 99 4.25 1.32 -12.57
CA LYS A 99 4.98 0.90 -13.79
C LYS A 99 6.29 0.21 -13.45
N GLN A 100 7.02 0.70 -12.44
CA GLN A 100 8.29 0.10 -12.03
C GLN A 100 8.10 -1.29 -11.42
N VAL A 101 7.12 -1.45 -10.53
CA VAL A 101 6.77 -2.77 -9.96
C VAL A 101 6.34 -3.74 -11.05
N ASN A 102 5.53 -3.30 -12.01
CA ASN A 102 5.12 -4.14 -13.15
C ASN A 102 6.31 -4.57 -14.02
N LYS A 103 7.29 -3.68 -14.24
CA LYS A 103 8.54 -4.04 -14.95
C LYS A 103 9.35 -5.07 -14.16
N MET A 104 9.41 -4.93 -12.83
CA MET A 104 10.12 -5.85 -11.96
C MET A 104 9.50 -7.25 -11.99
N ILE A 105 8.17 -7.34 -11.81
CA ILE A 105 7.43 -8.61 -11.92
C ILE A 105 7.66 -9.24 -13.29
N LYS A 106 7.55 -8.45 -14.36
CA LYS A 106 7.77 -8.95 -15.73
C LYS A 106 9.18 -9.53 -15.91
N ALA A 107 10.21 -8.83 -15.41
CA ALA A 107 11.58 -9.32 -15.48
C ALA A 107 11.77 -10.64 -14.70
N ASP A 108 11.11 -10.77 -13.54
CA ASP A 108 11.16 -11.99 -12.73
C ASP A 108 10.44 -13.17 -13.42
N ILE A 109 9.38 -12.91 -14.21
CA ILE A 109 8.75 -13.94 -15.06
C ILE A 109 9.73 -14.34 -16.18
N GLU A 110 10.29 -13.37 -16.89
CA GLU A 110 11.19 -13.60 -18.03
C GLU A 110 12.48 -14.34 -17.62
N SER A 111 12.97 -14.11 -16.40
CA SER A 111 14.14 -14.81 -15.86
C SER A 111 13.81 -16.17 -15.23
N GLY A 112 12.53 -16.54 -15.13
CA GLY A 112 12.06 -17.74 -14.45
C GLY A 112 12.18 -17.70 -12.92
N ALA A 113 12.33 -16.51 -12.33
CA ALA A 113 12.34 -16.32 -10.88
C ALA A 113 10.93 -16.47 -10.27
N ILE A 114 9.89 -16.22 -11.06
CA ILE A 114 8.51 -16.62 -10.79
C ILE A 114 7.91 -17.30 -12.03
N SER A 115 7.07 -18.30 -11.84
CA SER A 115 6.36 -18.92 -12.96
C SER A 115 5.15 -18.09 -13.39
N GLU A 116 4.66 -18.29 -14.62
CA GLU A 116 3.40 -17.69 -15.07
C GLU A 116 2.20 -18.14 -14.24
N GLU A 117 2.21 -19.38 -13.73
CA GLU A 117 1.17 -19.91 -12.86
C GLU A 117 1.17 -19.22 -11.49
N ASP A 118 2.35 -19.05 -10.88
CA ASP A 118 2.50 -18.29 -9.64
C ASP A 118 2.05 -16.84 -9.83
N PHE A 119 2.43 -16.22 -10.96
CA PHE A 119 1.99 -14.87 -11.29
C PHE A 119 0.47 -14.77 -11.38
N LYS A 120 -0.17 -15.72 -12.08
CA LYS A 120 -1.63 -15.77 -12.19
C LYS A 120 -2.28 -15.92 -10.81
N ALA A 121 -1.77 -16.82 -9.97
CA ALA A 121 -2.30 -17.02 -8.62
C ALA A 121 -2.18 -15.75 -7.74
N MET A 122 -1.06 -15.03 -7.84
CA MET A 122 -0.86 -13.75 -7.14
C MET A 122 -1.88 -12.70 -7.61
N VAL A 123 -2.08 -12.55 -8.93
CA VAL A 123 -3.03 -11.59 -9.49
C VAL A 123 -4.48 -11.95 -9.12
N GLU A 124 -4.85 -13.22 -9.14
CA GLU A 124 -6.17 -13.68 -8.72
C GLU A 124 -6.43 -13.36 -7.25
N SER A 125 -5.46 -13.63 -6.36
CA SER A 125 -5.56 -13.30 -4.94
C SER A 125 -5.65 -11.79 -4.70
N ALA A 126 -4.84 -10.99 -5.40
CA ALA A 126 -4.87 -9.54 -5.33
C ALA A 126 -6.23 -8.98 -5.79
N THR A 127 -6.77 -9.54 -6.89
CA THR A 127 -8.07 -9.16 -7.45
C THR A 127 -9.21 -9.50 -6.50
N GLU A 128 -9.19 -10.69 -5.90
CA GLU A 128 -10.20 -11.09 -4.91
C GLU A 128 -10.20 -10.14 -3.69
N LYS A 129 -9.02 -9.82 -3.16
CA LYS A 129 -8.90 -8.86 -2.05
C LYS A 129 -9.42 -7.48 -2.43
N TYR A 130 -9.05 -6.98 -3.62
CA TYR A 130 -9.53 -5.70 -4.12
C TYR A 130 -11.06 -5.67 -4.18
N ILE A 131 -11.67 -6.65 -4.87
CA ILE A 131 -13.12 -6.77 -5.02
C ILE A 131 -13.81 -6.86 -3.66
N ASN A 132 -13.27 -7.67 -2.73
CA ASN A 132 -13.86 -7.83 -1.42
C ASN A 132 -13.80 -6.54 -0.59
N CYS A 133 -12.73 -5.77 -0.71
CA CYS A 133 -12.60 -4.49 -0.02
C CYS A 133 -13.47 -3.40 -0.64
N THR A 134 -13.53 -3.28 -1.96
CA THR A 134 -14.25 -2.17 -2.63
C THR A 134 -15.76 -2.32 -2.68
N LYS A 135 -16.31 -3.54 -2.48
CA LYS A 135 -17.77 -3.80 -2.45
C LYS A 135 -18.58 -2.84 -1.57
N ALA A 136 -18.01 -2.36 -0.47
CA ALA A 136 -18.67 -1.42 0.44
C ALA A 136 -18.55 0.04 -0.04
N LEU A 137 -17.49 0.37 -0.79
CA LEU A 137 -17.20 1.71 -1.31
C LEU A 137 -18.02 2.03 -2.57
N GLU A 138 -18.28 1.04 -3.41
CA GLU A 138 -19.06 1.20 -4.66
C GLU A 138 -20.50 1.68 -4.42
N LYS A 139 -21.07 1.37 -3.26
CA LYS A 139 -22.41 1.85 -2.86
C LYS A 139 -22.42 3.31 -2.42
N GLN A 140 -21.25 3.91 -2.29
CA GLN A 140 -21.00 5.24 -1.74
C GLN A 140 -20.44 6.19 -2.81
N LEU A 141 -20.49 5.83 -4.09
CA LEU A 141 -20.19 6.72 -5.22
C LEU A 141 -21.47 6.87 -6.04
#